data_AF-A0A1G3M9H1-F1
#
_entry.id   AF-A0A1G3M9H1-F1
#
_cell.length_a   1.000
_cell.length_b   1.000
_cell.length_c   1.000
_cell.angle_alpha   90.00
_cell.angle_beta   90.00
_cell.angle_gamma   90.00
#
_symmetry.space_group_name_H-M   'P 1'
#
loop_
_entity.id
_entity.type
_entity.pdbx_description
1 polymer ?
#
loop_
_entity_poly.entity_id
_entity_poly.type
_entity_poly.pdbx_seq_one_letter_code
_entity_poly.pdbx_strand_id
1 'polypeptide(L)'
;MTTEVVEKKRSVSDLNDKQLVKLYIQLRDRRAERKRGYEMEDEGDKGKQEKIEGILLKRFQDNGLESIKTEFGTAYKSVRTSVSVADGEMFFDFVVRTGLFDLMEKRASKTTIEQYKEEHQELPPGINYSESITLNVRRG
;
A
#
# COMPACT_ATOMS: atom_id res chain seq x y z
N MET A 1 -44.47 27.07 -29.04
CA MET A 1 -43.40 26.23 -29.59
C MET A 1 -42.30 26.19 -28.57
N THR A 2 -42.19 25.07 -27.87
CA THR A 2 -41.28 24.86 -26.73
C THR A 2 -39.89 24.55 -27.29
N THR A 3 -38.92 25.43 -27.03
CA THR A 3 -37.52 25.19 -27.40
C THR A 3 -36.86 24.39 -26.30
N GLU A 4 -36.77 23.08 -26.48
CA GLU A 4 -35.92 22.22 -25.65
C GLU A 4 -34.45 22.45 -26.04
N VAL A 5 -33.73 23.18 -25.19
CA VAL A 5 -32.27 23.24 -25.26
C VAL A 5 -31.74 21.99 -24.54
N VAL A 6 -31.38 20.98 -25.31
CA VAL A 6 -30.67 19.79 -24.81
C VAL A 6 -29.29 20.25 -24.34
N GLU A 7 -29.12 20.38 -23.01
CA GLU A 7 -27.82 20.60 -22.37
C GLU A 7 -26.86 19.45 -22.72
N LYS A 8 -26.01 19.66 -23.72
CA LYS A 8 -24.90 18.76 -24.03
C LYS A 8 -23.92 18.81 -22.85
N LYS A 9 -23.86 17.73 -22.06
CA LYS A 9 -22.83 17.55 -21.03
C LYS A 9 -21.45 17.80 -21.65
N ARG A 10 -20.77 18.87 -21.24
CA ARG A 10 -19.40 19.19 -21.67
C ARG A 10 -18.48 18.02 -21.33
N SER A 11 -17.74 17.52 -22.31
CA SER A 11 -16.75 16.46 -22.10
C SER A 11 -15.49 17.06 -21.46
N VAL A 12 -14.73 16.26 -20.70
CA VAL A 12 -13.46 16.70 -20.09
C VAL A 12 -12.47 17.15 -21.17
N SER A 13 -12.55 16.57 -22.37
CA SER A 13 -11.75 16.93 -23.54
C SER A 13 -11.91 18.39 -24.00
N ASP A 14 -13.03 19.03 -23.64
CA ASP A 14 -13.40 20.35 -24.15
C ASP A 14 -12.96 21.48 -23.19
N LEU A 15 -12.32 21.13 -22.07
CA LEU A 15 -11.88 22.04 -21.03
C LEU A 15 -10.47 22.56 -21.32
N ASN A 16 -10.22 23.83 -21.01
CA ASN A 16 -8.86 24.39 -21.07
C ASN A 16 -8.00 23.92 -19.88
N ASP A 17 -6.68 24.12 -19.99
CA ASP A 17 -5.70 23.66 -18.98
C ASP A 17 -6.03 24.14 -17.56
N LYS A 18 -6.45 25.41 -17.41
CA LYS A 18 -6.83 25.96 -16.09
C LYS A 18 -8.03 25.23 -15.51
N GLN A 19 -9.03 24.91 -16.34
CA GLN A 19 -10.21 24.15 -15.93
C GLN A 19 -9.87 22.70 -15.62
N LEU A 20 -9.00 22.06 -16.40
CA LEU A 20 -8.53 20.69 -16.18
C LEU A 20 -7.78 20.57 -14.85
N VAL A 21 -6.82 21.46 -14.58
CA VAL A 21 -6.07 21.48 -13.33
C VAL A 21 -7.01 21.73 -12.13
N LYS A 22 -7.93 22.68 -12.24
CA LYS A 22 -8.93 22.96 -11.19
C LYS A 22 -9.79 21.73 -10.91
N LEU A 23 -10.35 21.12 -11.95
CA LEU A 23 -11.20 19.94 -11.83
C LEU A 23 -10.42 18.76 -11.23
N TYR A 24 -9.18 18.53 -11.68
CA TYR A 24 -8.31 17.49 -11.13
C TYR A 24 -8.11 17.66 -9.62
N ILE A 25 -7.77 18.86 -9.17
CA ILE A 25 -7.55 19.16 -7.75
C ILE A 25 -8.85 18.90 -6.97
N GLN A 26 -9.99 19.42 -7.44
CA GLN A 26 -11.29 19.20 -6.80
C GLN A 26 -11.63 17.70 -6.68
N LEU A 27 -11.39 16.92 -7.73
CA LEU A 27 -11.61 15.48 -7.71
C LEU A 27 -10.68 14.76 -6.74
N ARG A 28 -9.40 15.14 -6.71
CA ARG A 28 -8.41 14.60 -5.78
C ARG A 28 -8.82 14.87 -4.33
N ASP A 29 -9.24 16.09 -4.03
CA ASP A 29 -9.64 16.49 -2.68
C ASP A 29 -10.89 15.73 -2.24
N ARG A 30 -11.89 15.60 -3.13
CA ARG A 30 -13.10 14.82 -2.86
C ARG A 30 -12.79 13.34 -2.63
N ARG A 31 -11.83 12.76 -3.38
CA ARG A 31 -11.37 11.39 -3.14
C ARG A 31 -10.67 11.25 -1.80
N ALA A 32 -9.81 12.22 -1.46
CA ALA A 32 -9.11 12.22 -0.17
C ALA A 32 -10.08 12.35 1.01
N GLU A 33 -11.12 13.18 0.89
CA GLU A 33 -12.15 13.34 1.91
C GLU A 33 -12.95 12.05 2.14
N ARG A 34 -13.42 11.41 1.06
CA ARG A 34 -14.13 10.14 1.15
C ARG A 34 -13.27 9.03 1.76
N LYS A 35 -12.00 8.97 1.34
CA LYS A 35 -11.05 8.00 1.88
C LYS A 35 -10.85 8.21 3.39
N ARG A 36 -10.68 9.46 3.84
CA ARG A 36 -10.60 9.79 5.27
C ARG A 36 -11.87 9.41 6.03
N GLY A 37 -13.06 9.69 5.48
CA GLY A 37 -14.33 9.28 6.06
C GLY A 37 -14.41 7.76 6.26
N TYR A 38 -14.11 7.00 5.21
CA TYR A 38 -14.05 5.55 5.27
C TYR A 38 -13.04 5.04 6.31
N GLU A 39 -11.80 5.56 6.30
CA GLU A 39 -10.77 5.15 7.24
C GLU A 39 -11.19 5.41 8.69
N MET A 40 -11.85 6.54 8.98
CA MET A 40 -12.34 6.84 10.33
C MET A 40 -13.46 5.90 10.78
N GLU A 41 -14.40 5.57 9.90
CA GLU A 41 -15.49 4.62 10.20
C GLU A 41 -14.95 3.19 10.39
N ASP A 42 -14.05 2.76 9.51
CA ASP A 42 -13.40 1.45 9.52
C ASP A 42 -12.56 1.23 10.78
N GLU A 43 -11.77 2.23 11.20
CA GLU A 43 -10.96 2.18 12.43
C GLU A 43 -11.83 1.92 13.67
N GLY A 44 -13.04 2.50 13.70
CA GLY A 44 -13.99 2.31 14.79
C GLY A 44 -14.47 0.86 14.94
N ASP A 45 -14.76 0.19 13.83
CA ASP A 45 -15.21 -1.20 13.83
C ASP A 45 -14.05 -2.17 14.01
N LYS A 46 -12.90 -1.90 13.38
CA LYS A 46 -11.66 -2.65 13.59
C LYS A 46 -11.24 -2.64 15.06
N GLY A 47 -11.29 -1.49 15.72
CA GLY A 47 -10.98 -1.39 17.15
C GLY A 47 -11.94 -2.17 18.06
N LYS A 48 -13.21 -2.35 17.65
CA LYS A 48 -14.15 -3.24 18.37
C LYS A 48 -13.80 -4.71 18.15
N GLN A 49 -13.46 -5.10 16.92
CA GLN A 49 -13.03 -6.46 16.59
C GLN A 49 -11.77 -6.85 17.38
N GLU A 50 -10.74 -6.00 17.40
CA GLU A 50 -9.50 -6.24 18.14
C GLU A 50 -9.75 -6.45 19.65
N LYS A 51 -10.69 -5.71 20.25
CA LYS A 51 -11.11 -5.92 21.64
C LYS A 51 -11.76 -7.28 21.85
N ILE A 52 -12.64 -7.71 20.94
CA ILE A 52 -13.29 -9.03 21.01
C ILE A 52 -12.25 -10.13 20.85
N GLU A 53 -11.32 -10.00 19.90
CA GLU A 53 -10.22 -10.92 19.69
C GLU A 53 -9.35 -11.06 20.93
N GLY A 54 -8.99 -9.95 21.59
CA GLY A 54 -8.24 -9.98 22.85
C GLY A 54 -8.95 -10.72 23.98
N ILE A 55 -10.27 -10.55 24.10
CA ILE A 55 -11.09 -11.28 25.09
C ILE A 55 -11.12 -12.78 24.76
N LEU A 56 -11.32 -13.15 23.49
CA LEU A 56 -11.34 -14.55 23.06
C LEU A 56 -9.98 -15.21 23.24
N LEU A 57 -8.89 -14.51 22.91
CA LEU A 57 -7.53 -14.99 23.12
C LEU A 57 -7.26 -15.25 24.60
N LYS A 58 -7.64 -14.33 25.49
CA LYS A 58 -7.52 -14.52 26.94
C LYS A 58 -8.32 -15.74 27.41
N ARG A 59 -9.58 -15.90 26.97
CA ARG A 59 -10.39 -17.08 27.30
C ARG A 59 -9.76 -18.39 26.81
N PHE A 60 -9.13 -18.37 25.63
CA PHE A 60 -8.42 -19.53 25.10
C PHE A 60 -7.17 -19.86 25.91
N GLN A 61 -6.45 -18.86 26.40
CA GLN A 61 -5.30 -19.04 27.29
C GLN A 61 -5.74 -19.59 28.65
N ASP A 62 -6.75 -18.98 29.28
CA ASP A 62 -7.24 -19.36 30.62
C ASP A 62 -7.79 -20.79 30.66
N ASN A 63 -8.38 -21.26 29.55
CA ASN A 63 -9.02 -22.58 29.47
C ASN A 63 -8.22 -23.62 28.66
N GLY A 64 -7.02 -23.27 28.16
CA GLY A 64 -6.22 -24.16 27.32
C GLY A 64 -6.91 -24.59 26.02
N LEU A 65 -7.78 -23.75 25.45
CA LEU A 65 -8.54 -24.05 24.22
C LEU A 65 -7.74 -23.63 22.99
N GLU A 66 -7.82 -24.41 21.91
CA GLU A 66 -7.26 -24.04 20.60
C GLU A 66 -8.31 -23.55 19.60
N SER A 67 -9.57 -23.96 19.76
CA SER A 67 -10.70 -23.55 18.93
C SER A 67 -12.03 -23.67 19.66
N ILE A 68 -13.00 -22.83 19.30
CA ILE A 68 -14.40 -22.91 19.70
C ILE A 68 -15.29 -22.76 18.47
N LYS A 69 -16.26 -23.66 18.30
CA LYS A 69 -17.30 -23.60 17.27
C LYS A 69 -18.58 -23.08 17.89
N THR A 70 -19.23 -22.15 17.21
CA THR A 70 -20.52 -21.55 17.59
C THR A 70 -21.48 -21.62 16.40
N GLU A 71 -22.74 -21.22 16.62
CA GLU A 71 -23.73 -21.09 15.54
C GLU A 71 -23.39 -19.98 14.52
N PHE A 72 -22.57 -19.00 14.93
CA PHE A 72 -22.18 -17.85 14.10
C PHE A 72 -20.83 -18.03 13.41
N GLY A 73 -20.04 -19.04 13.77
CA GLY A 73 -18.72 -19.27 13.19
C GLY A 73 -17.79 -20.11 14.04
N THR A 74 -16.49 -20.05 13.77
CA THR A 74 -15.46 -20.74 14.53
C THR A 74 -14.32 -19.77 14.83
N ALA A 75 -13.96 -19.62 16.10
CA ALA A 75 -12.75 -18.93 16.51
C ALA A 75 -11.66 -19.97 16.78
N TYR A 76 -10.44 -19.71 16.34
CA TYR A 76 -9.30 -20.60 16.52
C TYR A 76 -8.01 -19.78 16.64
N LYS A 77 -7.00 -20.30 17.35
CA LYS A 77 -5.67 -19.68 17.37
C LYS A 77 -4.92 -19.98 16.08
N SER A 78 -4.22 -18.99 15.55
CA SER A 78 -3.20 -19.19 14.53
C SER A 78 -1.90 -18.54 14.97
N VAL A 79 -0.77 -19.17 14.63
CA VAL A 79 0.55 -18.61 14.86
C VAL A 79 0.90 -17.72 13.68
N ARG A 80 0.98 -16.42 13.92
CA ARG A 80 1.52 -15.47 12.94
C ARG A 80 3.01 -15.28 13.21
N THR A 81 3.85 -15.83 12.34
CA THR A 81 5.29 -15.62 12.40
C THR A 81 5.66 -14.33 11.70
N SER A 82 6.41 -13.47 12.37
CA SER A 82 7.06 -12.29 11.78
C SER A 82 8.55 -12.42 11.99
N VAL A 83 9.32 -12.25 10.93
CA VAL A 83 10.79 -12.27 10.95
C VAL A 83 11.29 -10.90 10.52
N SER A 84 12.13 -10.27 11.33
CA SER A 84 12.76 -8.99 11.00
C SER A 84 14.26 -9.06 11.28
N VAL A 85 15.04 -8.38 10.46
CA VAL A 85 16.50 -8.27 10.65
C VAL A 85 16.77 -7.22 11.71
N ALA A 86 17.37 -7.64 12.83
CA ALA A 86 17.72 -6.73 13.93
C ALA A 86 19.03 -5.97 13.64
N ASP A 87 20.01 -6.64 13.03
CA ASP A 87 21.29 -6.07 12.59
C ASP A 87 21.57 -6.53 11.16
N GLY A 88 21.61 -5.58 10.23
CA GLY A 88 21.78 -5.85 8.82
C GLY A 88 23.19 -6.28 8.44
N GLU A 89 24.21 -5.71 9.08
CA GLU A 89 25.61 -6.02 8.78
C GLU A 89 25.95 -7.44 9.23
N MET A 90 25.59 -7.77 10.48
CA MET A 90 25.83 -9.10 11.03
C MET A 90 25.10 -10.19 10.23
N PHE A 91 23.86 -9.92 9.79
CA PHE A 91 23.10 -10.85 8.98
C PHE A 91 23.70 -11.02 7.58
N PHE A 92 24.08 -9.92 6.92
CA PHE A 92 24.71 -9.97 5.61
C PHE A 92 26.04 -10.74 5.65
N ASP A 93 26.90 -10.46 6.63
CA ASP A 93 28.16 -11.17 6.84
C ASP A 93 27.95 -12.66 7.09
N PHE A 94 26.90 -13.02 7.84
CA PHE A 94 26.50 -14.41 8.03
C PHE A 94 26.11 -15.08 6.71
N VAL A 95 25.29 -14.41 5.89
CA VAL A 95 24.85 -14.95 4.60
C VAL A 95 26.03 -15.12 3.64
N VAL A 96 26.91 -14.13 3.54
CA VAL A 96 28.11 -14.20 2.69
C VAL A 96 29.04 -15.33 3.15
N ARG A 97 29.27 -15.46 4.45
CA ARG A 97 30.13 -16.51 5.02
C ARG A 97 29.59 -17.92 4.81
N THR A 98 28.27 -18.10 4.90
CA THR A 98 27.62 -19.42 4.79
C THR A 98 27.20 -19.77 3.37
N GLY A 99 27.17 -18.81 2.46
CA GLY A 99 26.67 -18.97 1.09
C GLY A 99 25.15 -19.15 1.00
N LEU A 100 24.41 -18.94 2.10
CA LEU A 100 22.96 -19.15 2.17
C LEU A 100 22.18 -17.93 1.64
N PHE A 101 22.40 -17.58 0.38
CA PHE A 101 21.76 -16.42 -0.26
C PHE A 101 20.23 -16.53 -0.33
N ASP A 102 19.66 -17.73 -0.19
CA ASP A 102 18.21 -17.95 -0.13
C ASP A 102 17.55 -17.37 1.13
N LEU A 103 18.34 -17.00 2.14
CA LEU A 103 17.86 -16.26 3.31
C LEU A 103 17.56 -14.79 3.00
N MET A 104 17.98 -14.30 1.82
CA MET A 104 17.80 -12.92 1.41
C MET A 104 16.90 -12.81 0.18
N GLU A 105 15.98 -11.85 0.22
CA GLU A 105 15.29 -11.40 -0.97
C GLU A 105 16.15 -10.38 -1.72
N LYS A 106 16.38 -10.62 -3.01
CA LYS A 106 17.21 -9.74 -3.84
C LYS A 106 16.39 -8.54 -4.28
N ARG A 107 16.83 -7.34 -3.90
CA ARG A 107 16.28 -6.07 -4.42
C ARG A 107 17.41 -5.18 -4.89
N ALA A 108 17.27 -4.64 -6.09
CA ALA A 108 18.21 -3.68 -6.62
C ALA A 108 17.91 -2.28 -6.06
N SER A 109 18.96 -1.55 -5.63
CA SER A 109 18.84 -0.17 -5.17
C SER A 109 18.61 0.75 -6.37
N LYS A 110 17.40 1.31 -6.48
CA LYS A 110 17.06 2.25 -7.56
C LYS A 110 18.06 3.41 -7.63
N THR A 111 18.33 4.06 -6.50
CA THR A 111 19.23 5.22 -6.41
C THR A 111 20.63 4.88 -6.89
N THR A 112 21.18 3.73 -6.45
CA THR A 112 22.53 3.32 -6.82
C THR A 112 22.63 2.91 -8.29
N ILE A 113 21.58 2.27 -8.84
CA ILE A 113 21.52 1.96 -10.27
C ILE A 113 21.45 3.23 -11.11
N GLU A 114 20.67 4.23 -10.69
CA GLU A 114 20.58 5.51 -11.39
C GLU A 114 21.94 6.23 -11.40
N GLN A 115 22.64 6.26 -10.26
CA GLN A 115 24.00 6.79 -10.17
C GLN A 115 24.98 6.06 -11.10
N TYR A 116 24.95 4.71 -11.11
CA TYR A 116 25.79 3.91 -12.00
C TYR A 116 25.50 4.23 -13.48
N LYS A 117 24.22 4.36 -13.85
CA LYS A 117 23.80 4.72 -15.21
C LYS A 117 24.27 6.12 -15.60
N GLU A 118 24.23 7.09 -14.68
CA GLU A 118 24.72 8.46 -14.92
C GLU A 118 26.24 8.50 -15.13
N GLU A 119 26.99 7.76 -14.32
CA GLU A 119 28.46 7.73 -14.37
C GLU A 119 28.99 6.93 -15.57
N HIS A 120 28.42 5.76 -15.84
CA HIS A 120 28.93 4.82 -16.83
C HIS A 120 28.17 4.83 -18.16
N GLN A 121 27.05 5.55 -18.25
CA GLN A 121 26.14 5.54 -19.41
C GLN A 121 25.61 4.15 -19.78
N GLU A 122 25.71 3.18 -18.87
CA GLU A 122 25.30 1.79 -19.03
C GLU A 122 24.55 1.30 -17.79
N LEU A 123 23.75 0.24 -17.95
CA LEU A 123 23.05 -0.38 -16.82
C LEU A 123 23.86 -1.55 -16.25
N PRO A 124 23.82 -1.77 -14.93
CA PRO A 124 24.37 -3.00 -14.35
C PRO A 124 23.70 -4.24 -14.97
N PRO A 125 24.46 -5.32 -15.23
CA PRO A 125 23.90 -6.56 -15.75
C PRO A 125 22.73 -7.09 -14.92
N GLY A 126 21.69 -7.59 -15.59
CA GLY A 126 20.50 -8.17 -14.93
C GLY A 126 19.46 -7.15 -14.47
N ILE A 127 19.64 -5.85 -14.76
CA ILE A 127 18.66 -4.81 -14.50
C ILE A 127 17.77 -4.58 -15.73
N ASN A 128 16.46 -4.73 -15.53
CA ASN A 128 15.47 -4.18 -16.45
C ASN A 128 15.15 -2.75 -16.05
N TYR A 129 15.26 -1.82 -17.00
CA TYR A 129 15.07 -0.41 -16.75
C TYR A 129 13.96 0.17 -17.63
N SER A 130 13.02 0.85 -17.01
CA SER A 130 11.92 1.54 -17.70
C SER A 130 11.66 2.88 -17.05
N GLU A 131 11.57 3.93 -17.85
CA GLU A 131 11.13 5.26 -17.42
C GLU A 131 9.74 5.54 -18.00
N SER A 132 8.85 6.10 -17.18
CA SER A 132 7.56 6.63 -17.63
C SER A 132 7.41 8.08 -17.19
N ILE A 133 7.01 8.93 -18.14
CA ILE A 133 6.71 10.32 -17.84
C ILE A 133 5.34 10.35 -17.17
N THR A 134 5.29 10.89 -15.96
CA THR A 134 4.04 11.02 -15.19
C THR A 134 3.70 12.50 -15.00
N LEU A 135 2.42 12.83 -15.12
CA LEU A 135 1.92 14.17 -14.86
C LEU A 135 1.67 14.34 -13.35
N ASN A 136 2.33 15.33 -12.75
CA ASN A 136 2.14 15.70 -11.35
C ASN A 136 1.42 17.05 -11.27
N VAL A 137 0.26 17.08 -10.61
CA VAL A 137 -0.54 18.31 -10.41
C VAL A 137 -0.52 18.70 -8.94
N ARG A 138 0.11 19.84 -8.63
CA ARG A 138 0.16 20.43 -7.27
C ARG A 138 -0.62 21.74 -7.20
N ARG A 139 -1.07 22.09 -5.99
CA ARG A 139 -1.50 23.46 -5.72
C ARG A 139 -0.23 24.32 -5.64
N GLY A 140 -0.21 25.41 -6.41
CA GLY A 140 0.77 26.48 -6.23
C GLY A 140 0.41 27.36 -5.06
#